data_AF-A0A938E1A4-F1
#
_entry.id   AF-A0A938E1A4-F1
#
_cell.length_a   1.000
_cell.length_b   1.000
_cell.length_c   1.000
_cell.angle_alpha   90.00
_cell.angle_beta   90.00
_cell.angle_gamma   90.00
#
_symmetry.space_group_name_H-M   'P 1'
#
loop_
_entity.id
_entity.type
_entity.pdbx_description
1 polymer ?
#
loop_
_entity_poly.entity_id
_entity_poly.type
_entity_poly.pdbx_seq_one_letter_code
_entity_poly.pdbx_strand_id
1 'polypeptide(L)'
;MSDESRRKLKDFWQLHIPLVLVLTLCTFATIVEVRRAGEGVDRAFVYSFQWPLIGVFAVVVWNHYRRHGNLTKWFTDRYRNRIDQYQREDAAPDAENLDADAIAWQEHVRELRLKDPPGGPPSADR
;
A
#
# COMPACT_ATOMS: atom_id res chain seq x y z
N MET A 1 -18.14 -7.85 -44.06
CA MET A 1 -17.62 -7.82 -42.67
C MET A 1 -18.72 -8.28 -41.72
N SER A 2 -18.58 -9.48 -41.17
CA SER A 2 -19.53 -10.06 -40.21
C SER A 2 -19.59 -9.23 -38.91
N ASP A 3 -20.73 -9.23 -38.23
CA ASP A 3 -20.92 -8.48 -36.97
C ASP A 3 -19.94 -8.90 -35.86
N GLU A 4 -19.47 -10.14 -35.90
CA GLU A 4 -18.46 -10.66 -34.99
C GLU A 4 -17.10 -9.96 -35.17
N SER A 5 -16.69 -9.69 -36.43
CA SER A 5 -15.49 -8.91 -36.72
C SER A 5 -15.61 -7.48 -36.21
N ARG A 6 -16.79 -6.85 -36.29
CA ARG A 6 -17.00 -5.48 -35.78
C ARG A 6 -16.95 -5.41 -34.25
N ARG A 7 -17.47 -6.42 -33.55
CA ARG A 7 -17.38 -6.52 -32.08
C ARG A 7 -15.93 -6.71 -31.62
N LYS A 8 -15.20 -7.65 -32.23
CA LYS A 8 -13.76 -7.85 -31.96
C LYS A 8 -12.93 -6.61 -32.26
N LEU A 9 -13.25 -5.86 -33.33
CA LEU A 9 -12.59 -4.60 -33.64
C LEU A 9 -12.91 -3.51 -32.62
N LYS A 10 -14.18 -3.40 -32.18
CA LYS A 10 -14.60 -2.46 -31.15
C LYS A 10 -13.92 -2.76 -29.82
N ASP A 11 -13.89 -4.02 -29.42
CA ASP A 11 -13.21 -4.45 -28.20
C ASP A 11 -11.72 -4.16 -28.28
N PHE A 12 -11.09 -4.42 -29.43
CA PHE A 12 -9.69 -4.09 -29.67
C PHE A 12 -9.44 -2.57 -29.63
N TRP A 13 -10.26 -1.76 -30.28
CA TRP A 13 -10.13 -0.30 -30.29
C TRP A 13 -10.40 0.33 -28.92
N GLN A 14 -11.47 -0.09 -28.25
CA GLN A 14 -11.81 0.35 -26.91
C GLN A 14 -10.73 -0.04 -25.91
N LEU A 15 -10.02 -1.15 -26.18
CA LEU A 15 -8.85 -1.52 -25.41
C LEU A 15 -7.66 -0.59 -25.70
N HIS A 16 -7.23 -0.48 -26.95
CA HIS A 16 -5.90 0.08 -27.25
C HIS A 16 -5.89 1.62 -27.25
N ILE A 17 -7.03 2.27 -27.45
CA ILE A 17 -7.16 3.74 -27.41
C ILE A 17 -6.70 4.35 -26.07
N PRO A 18 -7.24 3.94 -24.90
CA PRO A 18 -6.82 4.53 -23.63
C PRO A 18 -5.33 4.29 -23.35
N LEU A 19 -4.78 3.13 -23.75
CA LEU A 19 -3.34 2.86 -23.63
C LEU A 19 -2.52 3.87 -24.46
N VAL A 20 -2.84 4.01 -25.75
CA VAL A 20 -2.12 4.92 -26.66
C VAL A 20 -2.27 6.36 -26.21
N LEU A 21 -3.44 6.76 -25.73
CA LEU A 21 -3.70 8.11 -25.25
C LEU A 21 -2.87 8.44 -24.00
N VAL A 22 -2.83 7.54 -23.02
CA VAL A 22 -2.00 7.74 -21.81
C VAL A 22 -0.51 7.71 -22.13
N LEU A 23 -0.07 6.81 -23.01
CA LEU A 23 1.33 6.70 -23.41
C LEU A 23 1.79 7.96 -24.15
N THR A 24 0.98 8.49 -25.05
CA THR A 24 1.28 9.72 -25.79
C THR A 24 1.30 10.94 -24.87
N LEU A 25 0.34 11.07 -23.94
CA LEU A 25 0.33 12.12 -22.92
C LEU A 25 1.56 12.06 -21.99
N CYS A 26 1.92 10.87 -21.51
CA CYS A 26 3.13 10.70 -20.68
C CYS A 26 4.39 11.04 -21.45
N THR A 27 4.51 10.58 -22.70
CA THR A 27 5.68 10.87 -23.55
C THR A 27 5.80 12.36 -23.82
N PHE A 28 4.68 13.02 -24.16
CA PHE A 28 4.65 14.46 -24.39
C PHE A 28 5.03 15.26 -23.14
N ALA A 29 4.44 14.92 -21.98
CA ALA A 29 4.76 15.55 -20.71
C ALA A 29 6.23 15.36 -20.33
N THR A 30 6.78 14.16 -20.53
CA THR A 30 8.20 13.87 -20.30
C THR A 30 9.10 14.76 -21.16
N ILE A 31 8.79 14.92 -22.45
CA ILE A 31 9.59 15.76 -23.35
C ILE A 31 9.56 17.23 -22.91
N VAL A 32 8.39 17.74 -22.50
CA VAL A 32 8.25 19.13 -22.02
C VAL A 32 9.02 19.35 -20.73
N GLU A 33 8.93 18.42 -19.78
CA GLU A 33 9.60 18.53 -18.48
C GLU A 33 11.11 18.34 -18.60
N VAL A 34 11.60 17.44 -19.45
CA VAL A 34 13.04 17.29 -19.72
C VAL A 34 13.62 18.56 -20.35
N ARG A 35 12.88 19.20 -21.26
CA ARG A 35 13.28 20.50 -21.83
C ARG A 35 13.38 21.58 -20.75
N ARG A 36 12.39 21.66 -19.85
CA ARG A 36 12.39 22.59 -18.71
C ARG A 36 13.44 22.28 -17.65
N ALA A 37 13.77 21.02 -17.44
CA ALA A 37 14.84 20.63 -16.53
C ALA A 37 16.21 21.12 -17.05
N GLY A 38 16.40 21.11 -18.37
CA GLY A 38 17.57 21.73 -19.01
C GLY A 38 17.68 23.24 -18.83
N GLU A 39 16.56 23.92 -18.53
CA GLU A 39 16.49 25.35 -18.25
C GLU A 39 16.71 25.68 -16.75
N GLY A 40 17.04 24.70 -15.91
CA GLY A 40 17.40 24.90 -14.50
C GLY A 40 16.22 24.85 -13.52
N VAL A 41 15.07 24.30 -13.91
CA VAL A 41 13.92 24.12 -13.02
C VAL A 41 14.00 22.76 -12.33
N ASP A 42 14.48 22.73 -11.09
CA ASP A 42 14.65 21.48 -10.30
C ASP A 42 13.35 20.66 -10.16
N ARG A 43 12.19 21.32 -10.15
CA ARG A 43 10.88 20.65 -10.08
C ARG A 43 10.58 19.84 -11.34
N ALA A 44 11.04 20.31 -12.50
CA ALA A 44 10.82 19.65 -13.78
C ALA A 44 11.60 18.33 -13.89
N PHE A 45 12.74 18.22 -13.18
CA PHE A 45 13.51 16.97 -13.11
C PHE A 45 12.68 15.84 -12.49
N VAL A 46 11.99 16.09 -11.37
CA VAL A 46 11.14 15.07 -10.72
C VAL A 46 10.01 14.63 -11.64
N TYR A 47 9.35 15.60 -12.30
CA TYR A 47 8.27 15.29 -13.23
C TYR A 47 8.76 14.47 -14.44
N SER A 48 9.99 14.70 -14.90
CA SER A 48 10.63 13.91 -15.97
C SER A 48 10.69 12.41 -15.65
N PHE A 49 10.78 12.01 -14.37
CA PHE A 49 10.72 10.61 -13.93
C PHE A 49 9.32 10.15 -13.54
N GLN A 50 8.48 11.05 -13.01
CA GLN A 50 7.12 10.74 -12.59
C GLN A 50 6.23 10.34 -13.78
N TRP A 51 6.31 11.07 -14.90
CA TRP A 51 5.52 10.79 -16.10
C TRP A 51 5.78 9.40 -16.71
N PRO A 52 7.03 8.95 -16.93
CA PRO A 52 7.28 7.59 -17.41
C PRO A 52 6.86 6.52 -16.40
N LEU A 53 6.97 6.77 -15.09
CA LEU A 53 6.44 5.88 -14.04
C LEU A 53 4.92 5.69 -14.17
N ILE A 54 4.17 6.78 -14.38
CA ILE A 54 2.72 6.74 -14.61
C ILE A 54 2.41 6.01 -15.93
N GLY A 55 3.20 6.22 -16.98
CA GLY A 55 3.07 5.51 -18.25
C GLY A 55 3.25 3.99 -18.10
N VAL A 56 4.29 3.56 -17.39
CA VAL A 56 4.52 2.14 -17.07
C VAL A 56 3.37 1.58 -16.22
N PHE A 57 2.91 2.32 -15.22
CA PHE A 57 1.77 1.93 -14.40
C PHE A 57 0.51 1.72 -15.25
N ALA A 58 0.23 2.61 -16.19
CA ALA A 58 -0.89 2.47 -17.11
C ALA A 58 -0.75 1.22 -17.99
N VAL A 59 0.45 0.90 -18.48
CA VAL A 59 0.71 -0.34 -19.25
C VAL A 59 0.51 -1.59 -18.39
N VAL A 60 0.88 -1.56 -17.11
CA VAL A 60 0.67 -2.69 -16.19
C VAL A 60 -0.82 -2.90 -15.92
N VAL A 61 -1.55 -1.82 -15.59
CA VAL A 61 -3.01 -1.84 -15.40
C VAL A 61 -3.70 -2.34 -16.67
N TRP A 62 -3.24 -1.89 -17.83
CA TRP A 62 -3.70 -2.31 -19.14
C TRP A 62 -3.53 -3.82 -19.39
N ASN A 63 -2.30 -4.32 -19.22
CA ASN A 63 -1.97 -5.73 -19.42
C ASN A 63 -2.73 -6.63 -18.43
N HIS A 64 -2.95 -6.12 -17.21
CA HIS A 64 -3.73 -6.82 -16.21
C HIS A 64 -5.23 -6.86 -16.55
N TYR A 65 -5.81 -5.73 -16.97
CA TYR A 65 -7.19 -5.66 -17.43
C TYR A 65 -7.46 -6.63 -18.60
N ARG A 66 -6.53 -6.70 -19.55
CA ARG A 66 -6.60 -7.67 -20.66
C ARG A 66 -6.60 -9.13 -20.19
N ARG A 67 -5.84 -9.47 -19.15
CA ARG A 67 -5.68 -10.85 -18.67
C ARG A 67 -6.78 -11.30 -17.71
N HIS A 68 -7.28 -10.41 -16.84
CA HIS A 68 -8.18 -10.79 -15.74
C HIS A 68 -9.53 -10.08 -15.72
N GLY A 69 -9.76 -9.05 -16.57
CA GLY A 69 -11.06 -8.37 -16.75
C GLY A 69 -11.60 -7.58 -15.54
N ASN A 70 -11.16 -7.86 -14.31
CA ASN A 70 -11.65 -7.24 -13.09
C ASN A 70 -10.48 -6.66 -12.27
N LEU A 71 -10.10 -5.42 -12.60
CA LEU A 71 -9.05 -4.65 -11.93
C LEU A 71 -9.30 -4.53 -10.42
N THR A 72 -10.55 -4.30 -10.03
CA THR A 72 -10.94 -4.08 -8.64
C THR A 72 -10.60 -5.31 -7.78
N LYS A 73 -10.92 -6.52 -8.26
CA LYS A 73 -10.61 -7.75 -7.51
C LYS A 73 -9.11 -7.95 -7.32
N TRP A 74 -8.30 -7.63 -8.33
CA TRP A 74 -6.85 -7.75 -8.22
C TRP A 74 -6.23 -6.71 -7.28
N PHE A 75 -6.66 -5.45 -7.34
CA PHE A 75 -6.19 -4.44 -6.38
C PHE A 75 -6.57 -4.84 -4.96
N THR A 76 -7.80 -5.33 -4.76
CA THR A 76 -8.25 -5.83 -3.44
C THR A 76 -7.44 -7.04 -2.99
N ASP A 77 -7.22 -8.06 -3.82
CA ASP A 77 -6.40 -9.24 -3.46
C ASP A 77 -4.93 -8.87 -3.20
N ARG A 78 -4.36 -7.95 -3.99
CA ARG A 78 -3.00 -7.43 -3.81
C ARG A 78 -2.85 -6.68 -2.49
N TYR A 79 -3.84 -5.86 -2.13
CA TYR A 79 -3.85 -5.08 -0.89
C TYR A 79 -4.10 -5.97 0.32
N ARG A 80 -5.01 -6.96 0.19
CA ARG A 80 -5.30 -7.95 1.23
C ARG A 80 -4.07 -8.79 1.60
N ASN A 81 -3.33 -9.27 0.60
CA ASN A 81 -2.08 -9.99 0.83
C ASN A 81 -1.00 -9.16 1.53
N ARG A 82 -1.03 -7.82 1.41
CA ARG A 82 -0.10 -6.94 2.14
C ARG A 82 -0.56 -6.71 3.58
N ILE A 83 -1.86 -6.54 3.82
CA ILE A 83 -2.41 -6.40 5.18
C ILE A 83 -2.18 -7.69 5.98
N ASP A 84 -2.39 -8.86 5.38
CA ASP A 84 -2.14 -10.16 6.02
C ASP A 84 -0.66 -10.32 6.40
N GLN A 85 0.26 -9.71 5.65
CA GLN A 85 1.69 -9.75 5.96
C GLN A 85 2.02 -8.87 7.17
N TYR A 86 1.46 -7.65 7.25
CA TYR A 86 1.62 -6.78 8.42
C TYR A 86 0.96 -7.37 9.67
N GLN A 87 -0.25 -7.94 9.57
CA GLN A 87 -0.88 -8.62 10.71
C GLN A 87 -0.06 -9.81 11.25
N ARG A 88 0.68 -10.51 10.38
CA ARG A 88 1.59 -11.60 10.80
C ARG A 88 2.88 -11.07 11.41
N GLU A 89 3.42 -9.98 10.88
CA GLU A 89 4.61 -9.31 11.41
C GLU A 89 4.33 -8.59 12.73
N ASP A 90 3.12 -8.08 12.97
CA ASP A 90 2.70 -7.49 14.26
C ASP A 90 2.33 -8.57 15.30
N ALA A 91 1.80 -9.73 14.87
CA ALA A 91 1.46 -10.83 15.78
C ALA A 91 2.68 -11.63 16.29
N ALA A 92 3.83 -11.54 15.61
CA ALA A 92 5.03 -12.33 15.92
C ALA A 92 5.93 -11.77 17.05
N PRO A 93 6.16 -10.44 17.20
CA PRO A 93 7.05 -9.91 18.23
C PRO A 93 6.37 -9.69 19.60
N ASP A 94 5.04 -9.62 19.64
CA ASP A 94 4.33 -9.26 20.88
C ASP A 94 3.88 -10.48 21.69
N ALA A 95 3.76 -11.66 21.07
CA ALA A 95 3.26 -12.86 21.75
C ALA A 95 4.21 -13.39 22.85
N GLU A 96 5.53 -13.26 22.67
CA GLU A 96 6.54 -13.68 23.66
C GLU A 96 6.72 -12.64 24.78
N ASN A 97 6.62 -11.34 24.46
CA ASN A 97 6.72 -10.26 25.43
C ASN A 97 5.48 -10.13 26.33
N LEU A 98 4.28 -10.46 25.82
CA LEU A 98 3.04 -10.46 26.60
C LEU A 98 3.09 -11.43 27.79
N ASP A 99 3.75 -12.58 27.65
CA ASP A 99 3.90 -13.54 28.75
C ASP A 99 4.94 -13.06 29.77
N ALA A 100 6.06 -12.50 29.29
CA ALA A 100 7.09 -11.90 30.16
C ALA A 100 6.56 -10.71 30.99
N ASP A 101 5.80 -9.81 30.36
CA ASP A 101 5.18 -8.66 31.04
C ASP A 101 4.08 -9.11 32.03
N ALA A 102 3.31 -10.15 31.68
CA ALA A 102 2.32 -10.73 32.58
C ALA A 102 2.96 -11.34 33.83
N ILE A 103 4.10 -12.02 33.68
CA ILE A 103 4.88 -12.58 34.80
C ILE A 103 5.45 -11.45 35.67
N ALA A 104 6.06 -10.43 35.06
CA ALA A 104 6.61 -9.27 35.77
C ALA A 104 5.54 -8.53 36.59
N TRP A 105 4.34 -8.38 36.02
CA TRP A 105 3.20 -7.77 36.72
C TRP A 105 2.75 -8.60 37.93
N GLN A 106 2.67 -9.93 37.80
CA GLN A 106 2.29 -10.81 38.92
C GLN A 106 3.30 -10.75 40.06
N GLU A 107 4.59 -10.69 39.75
CA GLU A 107 5.65 -10.57 40.75
C GLU A 107 5.59 -9.22 41.46
N HIS A 108 5.36 -8.14 40.71
CA HIS A 108 5.15 -6.81 41.28
C HIS A 108 3.94 -6.75 42.23
N VAL A 109 2.80 -7.31 41.82
CA VAL A 109 1.59 -7.39 42.68
C VAL A 109 1.85 -8.24 43.92
N ARG A 110 2.64 -9.32 43.81
CA ARG A 110 3.04 -10.16 44.94
C ARG A 110 3.90 -9.38 45.94
N GLU A 111 4.87 -8.60 45.48
CA GLU A 111 5.67 -7.73 46.35
C GLU A 111 4.82 -6.67 47.06
N LEU A 112 3.88 -6.04 46.35
CA LEU A 112 2.99 -5.05 46.95
C LEU A 112 2.13 -5.66 48.06
N ARG A 113 1.59 -6.88 47.85
CA ARG A 113 0.79 -7.59 48.87
C ARG A 113 1.61 -8.02 50.09
N LEU A 114 2.92 -8.24 49.93
CA LEU A 114 3.82 -8.53 51.05
C LEU A 114 4.12 -7.27 51.87
N LYS A 115 4.27 -6.12 51.21
CA LYS A 115 4.52 -4.84 51.85
C LYS A 115 3.27 -4.28 52.54
N ASP A 116 2.08 -4.50 51.98
CA ASP A 116 0.82 -4.01 52.53
C ASP A 116 -0.30 -5.07 52.34
N PRO A 117 -0.52 -5.96 53.34
CA PRO A 117 -1.51 -7.01 53.22
C PRO A 117 -2.92 -6.39 53.20
N PRO A 118 -3.78 -6.75 52.23
CA PRO A 118 -5.13 -6.20 52.16
C PRO A 118 -5.93 -6.61 53.40
N GLY A 119 -6.14 -5.63 54.31
CA GLY A 119 -6.80 -5.83 55.61
C GLY A 119 -6.00 -5.38 56.84
N GLY A 120 -4.81 -4.79 56.68
CA GLY A 120 -4.09 -4.14 57.78
C GLY A 120 -4.83 -2.90 58.31
N PRO A 121 -4.79 -2.61 59.63
CA PRO A 121 -5.44 -1.42 60.17
C PRO A 121 -4.84 -0.16 59.53
N PRO A 122 -5.65 0.88 59.26
CA PRO A 122 -5.14 2.12 58.67
C PRO A 122 -4.01 2.62 59.56
N SER A 123 -2.82 2.78 58.98
CA SER A 123 -1.68 3.37 59.67
C SER A 123 -2.10 4.74 60.19
N ALA A 124 -2.34 4.81 61.50
CA ALA A 124 -2.51 6.05 62.21
C ALA A 124 -1.16 6.78 62.29
N ASP A 125 -1.25 8.11 62.33
CA ASP A 125 -0.17 9.10 62.40
C ASP A 125 0.60 9.35 61.10
N ARG A 126 1.09 10.55 60.80
CA ARG A 126 0.91 11.94 61.26
C ARG A 126 1.82 12.75 60.33
#